data_AF-A0AA41Q447-F1
#
_entry.id   AF-A0AA41Q447-F1
#
_cell.length_a   1.000
_cell.length_b   1.000
_cell.length_c   1.000
_cell.angle_alpha   90.00
_cell.angle_beta   90.00
_cell.angle_gamma   90.00
#
_symmetry.space_group_name_H-M   'P 1'
#
loop_
_entity.id
_entity.type
_entity.pdbx_description
1 polymer ?
#
loop_
_entity_poly.entity_id
_entity_poly.type
_entity_poly.pdbx_seq_one_letter_code
_entity_poly.pdbx_strand_id
1 'polypeptide(L)'
;MTIDLDSLSALVERPDDEARDRLRARLPRQTGSAGALGRLEDIAVWLAGVQGGETVHAVRQPRMVVFAGDHGIAAKDVSALAPGHTAHAVREAAAGGGAVGLLAGLYGAGVRVVDMAVDTDPALLPDAVARHRVRHSSGSIDRHDALTTAQAEQAFRTGMEIADAEIDGGADLLLVGDIGVGNTTAAAVLIGALTGTDAAAAIGRGSGIDDATWIRKCAAIRDALRRARPVLGDPLRLLAVSGGADFAGLSGFLLQAAIRRTPVILDGIASAAAALVVQRIAYRTPDWYLAGHVTPEPSHAKALDRMALDPLLDYKLRYGEGTGALLALPVVQAAALLAAELPVAAKEEAPAEEAADETAAEEVEAAEPAEAPSLSKQPQPGAPEPGVGIGYIDPDTGQPAFKPAP
;
A
#
# COMPACT_ATOMS: atom_id res chain seq x y z
N MET A 1 28.27 -12.58 -11.10
CA MET A 1 27.82 -11.84 -12.29
C MET A 1 26.91 -10.73 -11.81
N THR A 2 27.27 -9.46 -11.99
CA THR A 2 26.49 -8.29 -11.55
C THR A 2 25.08 -8.32 -12.14
N ILE A 3 24.07 -7.86 -11.38
CA ILE A 3 22.69 -7.78 -11.88
C ILE A 3 22.63 -6.72 -12.97
N ASP A 4 22.09 -7.09 -14.14
CA ASP A 4 21.77 -6.15 -15.21
C ASP A 4 20.32 -5.69 -15.08
N LEU A 5 20.14 -4.52 -14.47
CA LEU A 5 18.82 -3.95 -14.23
C LEU A 5 18.12 -3.50 -15.52
N ASP A 6 18.86 -3.12 -16.56
CA ASP A 6 18.29 -2.67 -17.82
C ASP A 6 17.64 -3.85 -18.56
N SER A 7 18.34 -4.99 -18.58
CA SER A 7 17.79 -6.25 -19.09
C SER A 7 16.55 -6.69 -18.32
N LEU A 8 16.57 -6.61 -16.98
CA LEU A 8 15.39 -6.96 -16.17
C LEU A 8 14.22 -6.00 -16.40
N SER A 9 14.48 -4.70 -16.56
CA SER A 9 13.43 -3.73 -16.85
C SER A 9 12.73 -4.00 -18.18
N ALA A 10 13.44 -4.53 -19.18
CA ALA A 10 12.86 -4.85 -20.48
C ALA A 10 11.87 -6.04 -20.43
N LEU A 11 11.94 -6.87 -19.38
CA LEU A 11 11.05 -8.01 -19.19
C LEU A 11 9.71 -7.65 -18.53
N VAL A 12 9.56 -6.41 -18.00
CA VAL A 12 8.30 -5.98 -17.37
C VAL A 12 7.30 -5.58 -18.44
N GLU A 13 6.30 -6.44 -18.64
CA GLU A 13 5.18 -6.18 -19.53
C GLU A 13 4.08 -5.35 -18.84
N ARG A 14 3.19 -4.72 -19.62
CA ARG A 14 1.99 -4.10 -19.06
C ARG A 14 0.90 -5.14 -18.86
N PRO A 15 0.04 -4.96 -17.85
CA PRO A 15 -1.23 -5.67 -17.79
C PRO A 15 -2.06 -5.44 -19.06
N ASP A 16 -2.97 -6.37 -19.34
CA ASP A 16 -3.79 -6.39 -20.55
C ASP A 16 -4.85 -5.28 -20.55
N ASP A 17 -4.65 -4.25 -21.37
CA ASP A 17 -5.58 -3.13 -21.52
C ASP A 17 -6.89 -3.54 -22.24
N GLU A 18 -6.86 -4.55 -23.11
CA GLU A 18 -8.08 -5.05 -23.75
C GLU A 18 -8.96 -5.82 -22.76
N ALA A 19 -8.35 -6.60 -21.86
CA ALA A 19 -9.08 -7.27 -20.77
C ALA A 19 -9.77 -6.26 -19.84
N ARG A 20 -9.08 -5.16 -19.52
CA ARG A 20 -9.64 -4.04 -18.75
C ARG A 20 -10.86 -3.44 -19.45
N ASP A 21 -10.74 -3.14 -20.74
CA ASP A 21 -11.81 -2.50 -21.50
C ASP A 21 -13.02 -3.42 -21.71
N ARG A 22 -12.78 -4.72 -21.94
CA ARG A 22 -13.85 -5.73 -21.97
C ARG A 22 -14.62 -5.76 -20.65
N LEU A 23 -13.93 -5.74 -19.51
CA LEU A 23 -14.61 -5.76 -18.22
C LEU A 23 -15.36 -4.46 -17.94
N ARG A 24 -14.77 -3.29 -18.23
CA ARG A 24 -15.45 -1.98 -18.10
C ARG A 24 -16.75 -1.93 -18.90
N ALA A 25 -16.78 -2.51 -20.09
CA ALA A 25 -17.99 -2.57 -20.92
C ALA A 25 -19.05 -3.56 -20.38
N ARG A 26 -18.62 -4.57 -19.61
CA ARG A 26 -19.50 -5.60 -19.04
C ARG A 26 -20.14 -5.17 -17.72
N LEU A 27 -19.38 -4.52 -16.84
CA LEU A 27 -19.82 -4.19 -15.47
C LEU A 27 -21.17 -3.46 -15.41
N PRO A 28 -21.46 -2.40 -16.20
CA PRO A 28 -22.75 -1.72 -16.15
C PRO A 28 -23.95 -2.62 -16.51
N ARG A 29 -23.72 -3.67 -17.31
CA ARG A 29 -24.75 -4.67 -17.63
C ARG A 29 -25.02 -5.58 -16.43
N GLN A 30 -24.01 -5.88 -15.62
CA GLN A 30 -24.15 -6.69 -14.40
C GLN A 30 -24.81 -5.91 -13.26
N THR A 31 -24.46 -4.64 -13.11
CA THR A 31 -24.92 -3.81 -11.98
C THR A 31 -26.19 -3.01 -12.27
N GLY A 32 -26.57 -2.84 -13.54
CA GLY A 32 -27.69 -2.00 -13.97
C GLY A 32 -27.33 -0.52 -14.14
N SER A 33 -26.19 -0.07 -13.59
CA SER A 33 -25.65 1.28 -13.80
C SER A 33 -24.13 1.29 -13.64
N ALA A 34 -23.45 2.14 -14.42
CA ALA A 34 -21.99 2.27 -14.32
C ALA A 34 -21.57 2.85 -12.95
N GLY A 35 -20.55 2.28 -12.32
CA GLY A 35 -20.03 2.75 -11.04
C GLY A 35 -20.86 2.36 -9.81
N ALA A 36 -21.87 1.50 -9.95
CA ALA A 36 -22.73 1.09 -8.84
C ALA A 36 -21.97 0.39 -7.71
N LEU A 37 -20.88 -0.32 -8.03
CA LEU A 37 -20.01 -0.96 -7.02
C LEU A 37 -18.82 -0.08 -6.63
N GLY A 38 -18.75 1.15 -7.14
CA GLY A 38 -17.69 2.12 -6.89
C GLY A 38 -16.31 1.50 -7.09
N ARG A 39 -15.47 1.60 -6.06
CA ARG A 39 -14.07 1.16 -6.11
C ARG A 39 -13.87 -0.34 -6.32
N LEU A 40 -14.88 -1.18 -6.07
CA LEU A 40 -14.79 -2.61 -6.41
C LEU A 40 -14.74 -2.82 -7.93
N GLU A 41 -15.34 -1.94 -8.73
CA GLU A 41 -15.23 -1.97 -10.19
C GLU A 41 -13.78 -1.71 -10.63
N ASP A 42 -13.12 -0.72 -10.03
CA ASP A 42 -11.72 -0.39 -10.34
C ASP A 42 -10.78 -1.55 -10.01
N ILE A 43 -10.99 -2.20 -8.86
CA ILE A 43 -10.22 -3.39 -8.45
C ILE A 43 -10.48 -4.56 -9.41
N ALA A 44 -11.75 -4.79 -9.79
CA ALA A 44 -12.11 -5.83 -10.74
C ALA A 44 -11.48 -5.59 -12.12
N VAL A 45 -11.50 -4.35 -12.61
CA VAL A 45 -10.83 -3.94 -13.85
C VAL A 45 -9.33 -4.14 -13.77
N TRP A 46 -8.71 -3.76 -12.66
CA TRP A 46 -7.29 -4.03 -12.42
C TRP A 46 -6.99 -5.55 -12.47
N LEU A 47 -7.81 -6.37 -11.78
CA LEU A 47 -7.71 -7.83 -11.79
C LEU A 47 -7.81 -8.40 -13.21
N ALA A 48 -8.76 -7.93 -14.02
CA ALA A 48 -8.90 -8.35 -15.42
C ALA A 48 -7.62 -8.09 -16.21
N GLY A 49 -7.01 -6.91 -16.03
CA GLY A 49 -5.77 -6.57 -16.72
C GLY A 49 -4.58 -7.44 -16.28
N VAL A 50 -4.37 -7.62 -14.98
CA VAL A 50 -3.22 -8.40 -14.47
C VAL A 50 -3.37 -9.90 -14.74
N GLN A 51 -4.60 -10.42 -14.79
CA GLN A 51 -4.87 -11.82 -15.14
C GLN A 51 -4.88 -12.07 -16.67
N GLY A 52 -5.20 -11.06 -17.49
CA GLY A 52 -5.19 -11.13 -18.95
C GLY A 52 -6.24 -12.05 -19.58
N GLY A 53 -7.26 -12.46 -18.81
CA GLY A 53 -8.31 -13.39 -19.26
C GLY A 53 -9.55 -12.71 -19.82
N GLU A 54 -10.45 -13.50 -20.42
CA GLU A 54 -11.81 -13.06 -20.80
C GLU A 54 -12.70 -12.79 -19.58
N THR A 55 -12.43 -13.49 -18.49
CA THR A 55 -13.15 -13.40 -17.22
C THR A 55 -12.17 -13.22 -16.08
N VAL A 56 -12.54 -12.41 -15.09
CA VAL A 56 -11.80 -12.36 -13.82
C VAL A 56 -11.97 -13.68 -13.09
N HIS A 57 -10.86 -14.24 -12.62
CA HIS A 57 -10.84 -15.44 -11.80
C HIS A 57 -10.73 -15.06 -10.32
N ALA A 58 -11.39 -15.85 -9.47
CA ALA A 58 -11.27 -15.73 -8.03
C ALA A 58 -9.81 -15.93 -7.58
N VAL A 59 -9.38 -15.15 -6.60
CA VAL A 59 -8.10 -15.32 -5.91
C VAL A 59 -8.20 -16.52 -4.96
N ARG A 60 -7.42 -17.57 -5.24
CA ARG A 60 -7.47 -18.88 -4.58
C ARG A 60 -6.24 -19.17 -3.74
N GLN A 61 -5.06 -18.69 -4.14
CA GLN A 61 -3.81 -19.00 -3.47
C GLN A 61 -3.02 -17.72 -3.12
N PRO A 62 -3.59 -16.83 -2.29
CA PRO A 62 -2.85 -15.66 -1.83
C PRO A 62 -1.65 -16.08 -0.97
N ARG A 63 -0.49 -15.46 -1.21
CA ARG A 63 0.76 -15.70 -0.46
C ARG A 63 1.31 -14.41 0.12
N MET A 64 1.42 -14.37 1.45
CA MET A 64 2.08 -13.32 2.21
C MET A 64 3.56 -13.65 2.41
N VAL A 65 4.44 -12.73 1.99
CA VAL A 65 5.88 -12.82 2.23
C VAL A 65 6.33 -11.64 3.09
N VAL A 66 6.86 -11.95 4.27
CA VAL A 66 7.37 -10.95 5.23
C VAL A 66 8.89 -10.91 5.19
N PHE A 67 9.45 -9.75 4.82
CA PHE A 67 10.90 -9.52 4.81
C PHE A 67 11.35 -8.88 6.13
N ALA A 68 12.28 -9.53 6.83
CA ALA A 68 12.74 -9.08 8.14
C ALA A 68 14.20 -8.64 8.13
N GLY A 69 14.49 -7.51 8.80
CA GLY A 69 15.84 -6.99 8.93
C GLY A 69 15.95 -5.89 9.98
N ASP A 70 17.00 -5.95 10.81
CA ASP A 70 17.32 -4.87 11.74
C ASP A 70 18.12 -3.76 11.06
N HIS A 71 17.95 -2.53 11.53
CA HIS A 71 18.61 -1.37 10.94
C HIS A 71 19.54 -0.67 11.93
N GLY A 72 20.80 -0.44 11.53
CA GLY A 72 21.80 0.18 12.41
C GLY A 72 21.43 1.60 12.88
N ILE A 73 20.55 2.28 12.14
CA ILE A 73 20.03 3.61 12.52
C ILE A 73 19.18 3.58 13.79
N ALA A 74 18.65 2.42 14.17
CA ALA A 74 17.87 2.23 15.40
C ALA A 74 18.65 2.63 16.65
N ALA A 75 19.99 2.54 16.64
CA ALA A 75 20.86 2.94 17.74
C ALA A 75 20.83 4.45 18.06
N LYS A 76 20.12 5.28 17.28
CA LYS A 76 19.88 6.70 17.56
C LYS A 76 18.54 6.97 18.26
N ASP A 77 17.92 5.93 18.80
CA ASP A 77 16.62 5.99 19.46
C ASP A 77 15.56 6.66 18.58
N VAL A 78 15.50 6.23 17.31
CA VAL A 78 14.54 6.70 16.29
C VAL A 78 13.28 5.82 16.22
N SER A 79 13.23 4.80 17.08
CA SER A 79 12.14 3.84 17.20
C SER A 79 11.67 3.79 18.65
N ALA A 80 10.37 3.55 18.84
CA ALA A 80 9.82 3.24 20.16
C ALA A 80 10.09 1.78 20.57
N LEU A 81 10.44 0.92 19.60
CA LEU A 81 10.73 -0.49 19.82
C LEU A 81 12.19 -0.67 20.26
N ALA A 82 12.40 -1.51 21.28
CA ALA A 82 13.72 -1.81 21.82
C ALA A 82 14.54 -2.72 20.88
N PRO A 83 15.88 -2.71 20.99
CA PRO A 83 16.74 -3.69 20.33
C PRO A 83 16.30 -5.14 20.62
N GLY A 84 16.36 -6.01 19.62
CA GLY A 84 15.94 -7.41 19.72
C GLY A 84 14.44 -7.68 19.51
N HIS A 85 13.61 -6.64 19.40
CA HIS A 85 12.18 -6.78 19.10
C HIS A 85 11.92 -7.47 17.74
N THR A 86 12.72 -7.16 16.72
CA THR A 86 12.64 -7.80 15.39
C THR A 86 12.70 -9.32 15.48
N ALA A 87 13.68 -9.86 16.21
CA ALA A 87 13.83 -11.31 16.37
C ALA A 87 12.65 -11.96 17.10
N HIS A 88 12.03 -11.25 18.05
CA HIS A 88 10.83 -11.72 18.72
C HIS A 88 9.63 -11.78 17.77
N ALA A 89 9.34 -10.68 17.06
CA ALA A 89 8.24 -10.61 16.10
C ALA A 89 8.41 -11.62 14.96
N VAL A 90 9.64 -11.83 14.46
CA VAL A 90 9.95 -12.85 13.46
C VAL A 90 9.64 -14.26 13.96
N ARG A 91 10.01 -14.60 15.19
CA ARG A 91 9.68 -15.92 15.78
C ARG A 91 8.18 -16.10 15.93
N GLU A 92 7.48 -15.06 16.37
CA GLU A 92 6.04 -15.09 16.54
C GLU A 92 5.32 -15.30 15.19
N ALA A 93 5.66 -14.51 14.19
CA ALA A 93 5.12 -14.62 12.84
C ALA A 93 5.44 -15.98 12.20
N ALA A 94 6.66 -16.49 12.36
CA ALA A 94 7.06 -17.80 11.85
C ALA A 94 6.31 -18.97 12.52
N ALA A 95 5.83 -18.78 13.74
CA ALA A 95 4.98 -19.73 14.46
C ALA A 95 3.48 -19.58 14.10
N GLY A 96 3.13 -18.70 13.15
CA GLY A 96 1.73 -18.39 12.80
C GLY A 96 1.02 -17.50 13.82
N GLY A 97 1.77 -16.87 14.72
CA GLY A 97 1.28 -15.87 15.68
C GLY A 97 1.33 -14.44 15.13
N GLY A 98 1.17 -13.46 16.02
CA GLY A 98 1.14 -12.06 15.66
C GLY A 98 -0.07 -11.68 14.79
N ALA A 99 -0.13 -10.40 14.41
CA ALA A 99 -1.23 -9.93 13.57
C ALA A 99 -1.19 -10.58 12.17
N VAL A 100 0.01 -10.79 11.61
CA VAL A 100 0.19 -11.43 10.30
C VAL A 100 -0.35 -12.87 10.29
N GLY A 101 -0.02 -13.70 11.28
CA GLY A 101 -0.45 -15.09 11.34
C GLY A 101 -1.96 -15.21 11.55
N LEU A 102 -2.53 -14.41 12.45
CA LEU A 102 -3.97 -14.40 12.73
C LEU A 102 -4.80 -13.96 11.51
N LEU A 103 -4.44 -12.85 10.86
CA LEU A 103 -5.17 -12.34 9.70
C LEU A 103 -4.98 -13.22 8.47
N ALA A 104 -3.76 -13.74 8.24
CA ALA A 104 -3.51 -14.66 7.14
C ALA A 104 -4.28 -15.97 7.30
N GLY A 105 -4.35 -16.52 8.52
CA GLY A 105 -5.19 -17.67 8.83
C GLY A 105 -6.68 -17.40 8.60
N LEU A 106 -7.16 -16.22 8.98
CA LEU A 106 -8.56 -15.81 8.78
C LEU A 106 -8.92 -15.69 7.29
N TYR A 107 -8.04 -15.09 6.47
CA TYR A 107 -8.30 -14.81 5.06
C TYR A 107 -7.73 -15.85 4.09
N GLY A 108 -7.20 -16.97 4.60
CA GLY A 108 -6.71 -18.07 3.80
C GLY A 108 -5.41 -17.78 3.03
N ALA A 109 -4.56 -16.88 3.53
CA ALA A 109 -3.28 -16.57 2.92
C ALA A 109 -2.15 -17.42 3.55
N GLY A 110 -1.33 -18.05 2.71
CA GLY A 110 -0.11 -18.73 3.19
C GLY A 110 0.93 -17.70 3.60
N VAL A 111 1.63 -17.89 4.73
CA VAL A 111 2.65 -16.95 5.23
C VAL A 111 4.05 -17.56 5.10
N ARG A 112 4.98 -16.79 4.56
CA ARG A 112 6.42 -17.06 4.59
C ARG A 112 7.15 -15.87 5.22
N VAL A 113 7.92 -16.14 6.26
CA VAL A 113 8.81 -15.16 6.88
C VAL A 113 10.23 -15.40 6.40
N VAL A 114 10.93 -14.33 6.01
CA VAL A 114 12.28 -14.38 5.47
C VAL A 114 13.17 -13.44 6.27
N ASP A 115 14.20 -13.98 6.91
CA ASP A 115 15.24 -13.19 7.55
C ASP A 115 16.28 -12.77 6.50
N MET A 116 16.35 -11.47 6.23
CA MET A 116 17.36 -10.86 5.38
C MET A 116 18.53 -10.30 6.20
N ALA A 117 18.26 -9.73 7.37
CA ALA A 117 19.29 -9.14 8.24
C ALA A 117 18.93 -8.99 9.73
N VAL A 118 18.18 -9.92 10.32
CA VAL A 118 17.80 -9.86 11.75
C VAL A 118 19.05 -9.98 12.63
N ASP A 119 19.18 -9.07 13.61
CA ASP A 119 20.32 -9.00 14.52
C ASP A 119 20.15 -9.96 15.71
N THR A 120 20.21 -11.26 15.40
CA THR A 120 20.10 -12.36 16.37
C THR A 120 21.00 -13.50 15.95
N ASP A 121 21.33 -14.43 16.84
CA ASP A 121 21.94 -15.70 16.44
C ASP A 121 20.98 -16.45 15.47
N PRO A 122 21.42 -16.84 14.25
CA PRO A 122 20.57 -17.58 13.31
C PRO A 122 20.01 -18.88 13.90
N ALA A 123 20.72 -19.53 14.82
CA ALA A 123 20.26 -20.76 15.47
C ALA A 123 19.02 -20.57 16.36
N LEU A 124 18.65 -19.31 16.65
CA LEU A 124 17.44 -18.95 17.40
C LEU A 124 16.20 -18.75 16.52
N LEU A 125 16.34 -18.89 15.20
CA LEU A 125 15.24 -18.84 14.23
C LEU A 125 15.11 -20.19 13.52
N PRO A 126 13.91 -20.56 13.04
CA PRO A 126 13.77 -21.75 12.19
C PRO A 126 14.65 -21.64 10.95
N ASP A 127 15.28 -22.74 10.52
CA ASP A 127 16.15 -22.77 9.33
C ASP A 127 15.47 -22.21 8.09
N ALA A 128 14.17 -22.50 7.92
CA ALA A 128 13.38 -21.99 6.82
C ALA A 128 13.34 -20.45 6.77
N VAL A 129 13.41 -19.78 7.93
CA VAL A 129 13.44 -18.31 8.02
C VAL A 129 14.86 -17.78 7.82
N ALA A 130 15.85 -18.39 8.47
CA ALA A 130 17.22 -17.89 8.53
C ALA A 130 18.09 -18.17 7.29
N ARG A 131 17.71 -19.14 6.45
CA ARG A 131 18.53 -19.60 5.31
C ARG A 131 18.93 -18.53 4.28
N HIS A 132 18.18 -17.43 4.22
CA HIS A 132 18.35 -16.34 3.26
C HIS A 132 19.07 -15.13 3.84
N ARG A 133 19.58 -15.22 5.07
CA ARG A 133 20.23 -14.11 5.75
C ARG A 133 21.46 -13.65 4.99
N VAL A 134 21.52 -12.35 4.70
CA VAL A 134 22.64 -11.72 4.01
C VAL A 134 23.69 -11.21 5.00
N ARG A 135 23.25 -10.72 6.17
CA ARG A 135 24.14 -10.21 7.23
C ARG A 135 23.41 -10.04 8.56
N HIS A 136 24.11 -9.57 9.60
CA HIS A 136 23.50 -9.12 10.84
C HIS A 136 23.32 -7.60 10.83
N SER A 137 22.06 -7.15 10.99
CA SER A 137 21.64 -5.74 10.93
C SER A 137 22.08 -5.01 9.64
N SER A 138 21.78 -3.73 9.53
CA SER A 138 22.36 -2.83 8.52
C SER A 138 23.41 -1.90 9.14
N GLY A 139 24.18 -1.19 8.32
CA GLY A 139 24.96 -0.05 8.82
C GLY A 139 24.06 1.14 9.19
N SER A 140 24.51 2.01 10.09
CA SER A 140 23.76 3.22 10.44
C SER A 140 23.78 4.21 9.27
N ILE A 141 22.68 4.29 8.53
CA ILE A 141 22.57 5.01 7.24
C ILE A 141 22.84 6.51 7.29
N ASP A 142 22.88 7.12 8.47
CA ASP A 142 23.30 8.51 8.65
C ASP A 142 24.83 8.70 8.52
N ARG A 143 25.63 7.63 8.69
CA ARG A 143 27.11 7.69 8.69
C ARG A 143 27.78 6.65 7.79
N HIS A 144 27.17 5.48 7.63
CA HIS A 144 27.75 4.33 6.96
C HIS A 144 26.76 3.74 5.96
N ASP A 145 27.26 3.02 4.95
CA ASP A 145 26.39 2.30 4.03
C ASP A 145 25.58 1.24 4.80
N ALA A 146 24.30 1.09 4.43
CA ALA A 146 23.45 0.02 4.96
C ALA A 146 24.03 -1.36 4.63
N LEU A 147 24.58 -1.53 3.42
CA LEU A 147 25.14 -2.76 2.87
C LEU A 147 26.37 -2.46 2.01
N THR A 148 27.22 -3.45 1.79
CA THR A 148 28.10 -3.43 0.62
C THR A 148 27.29 -3.62 -0.67
N THR A 149 27.83 -3.18 -1.82
CA THR A 149 27.17 -3.40 -3.13
C THR A 149 26.89 -4.88 -3.40
N ALA A 150 27.84 -5.76 -3.08
CA ALA A 150 27.68 -7.20 -3.25
C ALA A 150 26.54 -7.77 -2.39
N GLN A 151 26.39 -7.29 -1.14
CA GLN A 151 25.28 -7.69 -0.26
C GLN A 151 23.93 -7.17 -0.77
N ALA A 152 23.88 -5.95 -1.31
CA ALA A 152 22.65 -5.41 -1.91
C ALA A 152 22.22 -6.22 -3.14
N GLU A 153 23.17 -6.57 -4.02
CA GLU A 153 22.90 -7.46 -5.15
C GLU A 153 22.48 -8.86 -4.71
N GLN A 154 23.15 -9.44 -3.69
CA GLN A 154 22.77 -10.75 -3.15
C GLN A 154 21.33 -10.72 -2.62
N ALA A 155 21.02 -9.75 -1.75
CA ALA A 155 19.68 -9.58 -1.21
C ALA A 155 18.62 -9.43 -2.30
N PHE A 156 18.90 -8.63 -3.32
CA PHE A 156 18.01 -8.43 -4.46
C PHE A 156 17.74 -9.72 -5.23
N ARG A 157 18.79 -10.50 -5.57
CA ARG A 157 18.61 -11.81 -6.23
C ARG A 157 17.81 -12.77 -5.35
N THR A 158 18.11 -12.82 -4.05
CA THR A 158 17.34 -13.65 -3.10
C THR A 158 15.86 -13.27 -3.10
N GLY A 159 15.54 -11.97 -3.18
CA GLY A 159 14.17 -11.50 -3.37
C GLY A 159 13.49 -12.05 -4.63
N MET A 160 14.18 -12.02 -5.77
CA MET A 160 13.69 -12.59 -7.03
C MET A 160 13.46 -14.10 -6.91
N GLU A 161 14.43 -14.84 -6.34
CA GLU A 161 14.32 -16.28 -6.11
C GLU A 161 13.14 -16.65 -5.19
N ILE A 162 12.84 -15.80 -4.20
CA ILE A 162 11.68 -15.99 -3.32
C ILE A 162 10.38 -15.79 -4.11
N ALA A 163 10.29 -14.75 -4.95
CA ALA A 163 9.12 -14.53 -5.80
C ALA A 163 8.89 -15.71 -6.75
N ASP A 164 9.94 -16.17 -7.42
CA ASP A 164 9.86 -17.35 -8.29
C ASP A 164 9.34 -18.57 -7.52
N ALA A 165 9.86 -18.83 -6.32
CA ALA A 165 9.41 -19.96 -5.51
C ALA A 165 7.94 -19.87 -5.09
N GLU A 166 7.42 -18.68 -4.75
CA GLU A 166 6.00 -18.52 -4.40
C GLU A 166 5.09 -18.68 -5.63
N ILE A 167 5.49 -18.10 -6.76
CA ILE A 167 4.73 -18.14 -8.01
C ILE A 167 4.72 -19.55 -8.61
N ASP A 168 5.87 -20.22 -8.65
CA ASP A 168 5.97 -21.63 -9.07
C ASP A 168 5.23 -22.57 -8.10
N GLY A 169 5.07 -22.14 -6.85
CA GLY A 169 4.23 -22.78 -5.84
C GLY A 169 2.72 -22.57 -6.03
N GLY A 170 2.30 -21.82 -7.04
CA GLY A 170 0.90 -21.60 -7.43
C GLY A 170 0.29 -20.27 -6.98
N ALA A 171 1.08 -19.35 -6.41
CA ALA A 171 0.54 -18.07 -5.97
C ALA A 171 -0.12 -17.28 -7.12
N ASP A 172 -1.39 -16.93 -6.95
CA ASP A 172 -2.15 -16.11 -7.90
C ASP A 172 -2.27 -14.64 -7.46
N LEU A 173 -1.90 -14.35 -6.21
CA LEU A 173 -1.79 -13.02 -5.64
C LEU A 173 -0.73 -13.01 -4.55
N LEU A 174 0.22 -12.10 -4.63
CA LEU A 174 1.24 -11.90 -3.61
C LEU A 174 0.84 -10.77 -2.66
N LEU A 175 1.20 -10.90 -1.41
CA LEU A 175 1.11 -9.87 -0.40
C LEU A 175 2.48 -9.71 0.24
N VAL A 176 2.86 -8.49 0.58
CA VAL A 176 4.17 -8.23 1.17
C VAL A 176 4.04 -7.53 2.51
N GLY A 177 4.92 -7.90 3.44
CA GLY A 177 5.05 -7.27 4.75
C GLY A 177 6.51 -7.09 5.13
N ASP A 178 6.74 -6.31 6.17
CA ASP A 178 8.06 -6.05 6.73
C ASP A 178 8.07 -6.14 8.25
N ILE A 179 9.20 -6.56 8.81
CA ILE A 179 9.47 -6.55 10.26
C ILE A 179 10.90 -6.03 10.47
N GLY A 180 11.07 -4.90 11.14
CA GLY A 180 12.42 -4.38 11.39
C GLY A 180 12.47 -3.13 12.25
N VAL A 181 13.18 -3.19 13.36
CA VAL A 181 13.43 -1.99 14.17
C VAL A 181 14.28 -1.00 13.37
N GLY A 182 13.77 0.24 13.23
CA GLY A 182 14.43 1.32 12.49
C GLY A 182 14.08 1.40 11.01
N ASN A 183 13.35 0.42 10.46
CA ASN A 183 13.07 0.32 9.02
C ASN A 183 12.24 1.50 8.48
N THR A 184 11.32 2.09 9.27
CA THR A 184 10.54 3.26 8.85
C THR A 184 11.42 4.49 8.60
N THR A 185 12.58 4.56 9.26
CA THR A 185 13.58 5.62 9.01
C THR A 185 14.25 5.39 7.66
N ALA A 186 14.67 4.16 7.37
CA ALA A 186 15.25 3.79 6.07
C ALA A 186 14.24 3.99 4.92
N ALA A 187 12.98 3.55 5.11
CA ALA A 187 11.90 3.77 4.16
C ALA A 187 11.68 5.26 3.86
N ALA A 188 11.62 6.10 4.90
CA ALA A 188 11.48 7.55 4.73
C ALA A 188 12.67 8.20 3.99
N VAL A 189 13.88 7.67 4.16
CA VAL A 189 15.06 8.13 3.39
C VAL A 189 14.94 7.73 1.92
N LEU A 190 14.61 6.47 1.62
CA LEU A 190 14.43 6.00 0.24
C LEU A 190 13.35 6.81 -0.48
N ILE A 191 12.17 6.95 0.15
CA ILE A 191 11.06 7.74 -0.37
C ILE A 191 11.48 9.21 -0.52
N GLY A 192 12.12 9.79 0.50
CA GLY A 192 12.55 11.19 0.49
C GLY A 192 13.54 11.48 -0.64
N ALA A 193 14.48 10.57 -0.89
CA ALA A 193 15.44 10.68 -1.98
C ALA A 193 14.75 10.58 -3.36
N LEU A 194 13.83 9.64 -3.54
CA LEU A 194 13.15 9.39 -4.82
C LEU A 194 12.04 10.40 -5.16
N THR A 195 11.45 11.03 -4.15
CA THR A 195 10.37 12.03 -4.31
C THR A 195 10.86 13.47 -4.17
N GLY A 196 12.13 13.69 -3.84
CA GLY A 196 12.66 15.03 -3.54
C GLY A 196 12.11 15.63 -2.25
N THR A 197 11.58 14.81 -1.34
CA THR A 197 11.00 15.27 -0.07
C THR A 197 12.06 15.51 0.99
N ASP A 198 11.97 16.65 1.66
CA ASP A 198 12.83 16.97 2.81
C ASP A 198 12.47 16.19 4.08
N ALA A 199 13.46 15.98 4.95
CA ALA A 199 13.36 15.14 6.13
C ALA A 199 12.17 15.48 7.04
N ALA A 200 11.93 16.76 7.31
CA ALA A 200 10.83 17.21 8.17
C ALA A 200 9.44 16.92 7.58
N ALA A 201 9.34 16.84 6.25
CA ALA A 201 8.11 16.52 5.54
C ALA A 201 8.02 15.04 5.14
N ALA A 202 9.03 14.23 5.51
CA ALA A 202 9.08 12.78 5.25
C ALA A 202 8.52 11.97 6.42
N ILE A 203 8.46 12.52 7.63
CA ILE A 203 8.04 11.79 8.82
C ILE A 203 6.92 12.46 9.58
N GLY A 204 6.02 11.64 10.09
CA GLY A 204 5.03 12.03 11.08
C GLY A 204 5.50 11.59 12.47
N ARG A 205 4.55 11.55 13.41
CA ARG A 205 4.78 10.94 14.73
C ARG A 205 4.67 9.41 14.71
N GLY A 206 4.33 8.80 13.57
CA GLY A 206 4.38 7.36 13.34
C GLY A 206 3.87 6.50 14.49
N SER A 207 4.78 5.69 15.05
CA SER A 207 4.60 4.79 16.19
C SER A 207 4.24 5.47 17.53
N GLY A 208 3.93 6.77 17.54
CA GLY A 208 3.62 7.54 18.75
C GLY A 208 4.83 8.21 19.38
N ILE A 209 5.83 8.58 18.59
CA ILE A 209 7.07 9.17 19.09
C ILE A 209 6.86 10.61 19.62
N ASP A 210 7.61 10.98 20.66
CA ASP A 210 7.63 12.33 21.23
C ASP A 210 8.42 13.33 20.34
N ASP A 211 8.41 14.61 20.72
CA ASP A 211 9.13 15.67 19.98
C ASP A 211 10.62 15.42 19.91
N ALA A 212 11.23 14.96 21.01
CA ALA A 212 12.65 14.69 21.07
C ALA A 212 13.05 13.58 20.07
N THR A 213 12.26 12.50 20.02
CA THR A 213 12.45 11.38 19.10
C THR A 213 12.19 11.80 17.66
N TRP A 214 11.16 12.61 17.41
CA TRP A 214 10.90 13.19 16.10
C TRP A 214 12.07 14.04 15.62
N ILE A 215 12.66 14.89 16.47
CA ILE A 215 13.85 15.69 16.14
C ILE A 215 15.04 14.79 15.79
N ARG A 216 15.31 13.75 16.59
CA ARG A 216 16.40 12.78 16.30
C ARG A 216 16.18 12.07 14.97
N LYS A 217 14.94 11.62 14.70
CA LYS A 217 14.57 10.95 13.44
C LYS A 217 14.71 11.90 12.24
N CYS A 218 14.26 13.15 12.36
CA CYS A 218 14.46 14.19 11.34
C CYS A 218 15.95 14.40 11.03
N ALA A 219 16.80 14.52 12.05
CA ALA A 219 18.24 14.70 11.87
C ALA A 219 18.89 13.49 11.18
N ALA A 220 18.53 12.27 11.62
CA ALA A 220 18.98 11.02 11.01
C ALA A 220 18.61 10.93 9.52
N ILE A 221 17.36 11.24 9.17
CA ILE A 221 16.87 11.20 7.79
C ILE A 221 17.58 12.25 6.94
N ARG A 222 17.73 13.47 7.44
CA ARG A 222 18.46 14.54 6.75
C ARG A 222 19.88 14.10 6.41
N ASP A 223 20.60 13.49 7.34
CA ASP A 223 21.97 13.04 7.12
C ASP A 223 22.05 11.86 6.14
N ALA A 224 21.13 10.90 6.27
CA ALA A 224 21.02 9.80 5.33
C ALA A 224 20.64 10.27 3.92
N LEU A 225 19.75 11.26 3.77
CA LEU A 225 19.38 11.85 2.48
C LEU A 225 20.57 12.51 1.78
N ARG A 226 21.49 13.14 2.53
CA ARG A 226 22.73 13.69 1.94
C ARG A 226 23.61 12.61 1.31
N ARG A 227 23.58 11.40 1.87
CA ARG A 227 24.31 10.24 1.36
C ARG A 227 23.57 9.53 0.23
N ALA A 228 22.24 9.49 0.27
CA ALA A 228 21.39 8.85 -0.73
C ALA A 228 21.32 9.65 -2.06
N ARG A 229 21.21 10.98 -1.98
CA ARG A 229 21.04 11.86 -3.17
C ARG A 229 22.12 11.67 -4.26
N PRO A 230 23.43 11.57 -3.93
CA PRO A 230 24.48 11.34 -4.93
C PRO A 230 24.38 10.01 -5.69
N VAL A 231 23.65 9.02 -5.17
CA VAL A 231 23.55 7.66 -5.76
C VAL A 231 22.16 7.34 -6.32
N LEU A 232 21.28 8.34 -6.48
CA LEU A 232 19.93 8.18 -7.02
C LEU A 232 19.85 7.60 -8.44
N GLY A 233 20.95 7.71 -9.20
CA GLY A 233 21.06 7.13 -10.54
C GLY A 233 21.27 5.61 -10.55
N ASP A 234 21.60 5.01 -9.40
CA ASP A 234 21.90 3.59 -9.27
C ASP A 234 21.00 2.98 -8.17
N PRO A 235 19.90 2.31 -8.54
CA PRO A 235 18.95 1.75 -7.59
C PRO A 235 19.57 0.75 -6.58
N LEU A 236 20.52 -0.08 -7.02
CA LEU A 236 21.18 -1.04 -6.14
C LEU A 236 22.13 -0.33 -5.17
N ARG A 237 22.84 0.71 -5.63
CA ARG A 237 23.66 1.53 -4.75
C ARG A 237 22.80 2.34 -3.77
N LEU A 238 21.64 2.83 -4.19
CA LEU A 238 20.70 3.53 -3.31
C LEU A 238 20.23 2.62 -2.16
N LEU A 239 19.86 1.37 -2.48
CA LEU A 239 19.53 0.34 -1.49
C LEU A 239 20.73 0.05 -0.58
N ALA A 240 21.93 -0.07 -1.14
CA ALA A 240 23.16 -0.32 -0.38
C ALA A 240 23.51 0.84 0.57
N VAL A 241 23.28 2.10 0.18
CA VAL A 241 23.66 3.28 0.97
C VAL A 241 22.64 3.59 2.05
N SER A 242 21.34 3.43 1.75
CA SER A 242 20.25 4.02 2.56
C SER A 242 19.06 3.10 2.87
N GLY A 243 19.04 1.88 2.31
CA GLY A 243 18.01 0.89 2.58
C GLY A 243 18.45 -0.11 3.65
N GLY A 244 18.41 -1.39 3.28
CA GLY A 244 18.75 -2.54 4.11
C GLY A 244 18.61 -3.82 3.27
N ALA A 245 18.99 -4.97 3.82
CA ALA A 245 18.87 -6.24 3.09
C ALA A 245 17.41 -6.64 2.87
N ASP A 246 16.53 -6.29 3.82
CA ASP A 246 15.08 -6.40 3.73
C ASP A 246 14.51 -5.57 2.57
N PHE A 247 14.90 -4.29 2.44
CA PHE A 247 14.48 -3.45 1.31
C PHE A 247 15.02 -3.94 -0.03
N ALA A 248 16.28 -4.41 -0.07
CA ALA A 248 16.86 -4.93 -1.30
C ALA A 248 16.17 -6.24 -1.74
N GLY A 249 15.92 -7.15 -0.80
CA GLY A 249 15.14 -8.37 -1.04
C GLY A 249 13.71 -8.08 -1.47
N LEU A 250 13.01 -7.19 -0.77
CA LEU A 250 11.65 -6.79 -1.12
C LEU A 250 11.60 -6.12 -2.52
N SER A 251 12.61 -5.32 -2.88
CA SER A 251 12.69 -4.72 -4.22
C SER A 251 12.88 -5.78 -5.31
N GLY A 252 13.76 -6.76 -5.10
CA GLY A 252 13.94 -7.88 -6.02
C GLY A 252 12.69 -8.73 -6.17
N PHE A 253 12.00 -8.99 -5.05
CA PHE A 253 10.73 -9.71 -5.03
C PHE A 253 9.64 -9.01 -5.84
N LEU A 254 9.46 -7.70 -5.62
CA LEU A 254 8.46 -6.90 -6.32
C LEU A 254 8.75 -6.80 -7.83
N LEU A 255 10.02 -6.56 -8.22
CA LEU A 255 10.39 -6.55 -9.64
C LEU A 255 10.11 -7.90 -10.29
N GLN A 256 10.50 -9.00 -9.63
CA GLN A 256 10.29 -10.33 -10.18
C GLN A 256 8.81 -10.68 -10.28
N ALA A 257 7.99 -10.28 -9.31
CA ALA A 257 6.54 -10.46 -9.40
C ALA A 257 5.97 -9.77 -10.66
N ALA A 258 6.40 -8.55 -10.96
CA ALA A 258 5.98 -7.84 -12.18
C ALA A 258 6.48 -8.53 -13.46
N ILE A 259 7.74 -8.98 -13.51
CA ILE A 259 8.31 -9.76 -14.63
C ILE A 259 7.50 -11.04 -14.86
N ARG A 260 7.13 -11.72 -13.78
CA ARG A 260 6.36 -12.97 -13.79
C ARG A 260 4.85 -12.75 -13.95
N ARG A 261 4.42 -11.49 -14.12
CA ARG A 261 3.01 -11.11 -14.33
C ARG A 261 2.11 -11.54 -13.16
N THR A 262 2.62 -11.46 -11.94
CA THR A 262 1.87 -11.81 -10.72
C THR A 262 1.51 -10.55 -9.94
N PRO A 263 0.22 -10.32 -9.65
CA PRO A 263 -0.22 -9.14 -8.91
C PRO A 263 0.29 -9.14 -7.46
N VAL A 264 0.52 -7.93 -6.91
CA VAL A 264 0.97 -7.75 -5.52
C VAL A 264 0.09 -6.75 -4.77
N ILE A 265 -0.27 -7.04 -3.52
CA ILE A 265 -0.80 -6.05 -2.56
C ILE A 265 0.35 -5.58 -1.66
N LEU A 266 0.65 -4.28 -1.74
CA LEU A 266 1.58 -3.59 -0.85
C LEU A 266 0.92 -3.32 0.52
N ASP A 267 1.71 -3.34 1.57
CA ASP A 267 1.27 -3.06 2.93
C ASP A 267 1.51 -1.59 3.31
N GLY A 268 2.57 -1.34 4.07
CA GLY A 268 2.89 -0.02 4.61
C GLY A 268 4.06 0.66 3.89
N ILE A 269 4.59 1.68 4.58
CA ILE A 269 5.67 2.54 4.10
C ILE A 269 6.89 1.78 3.56
N ALA A 270 7.27 0.64 4.16
CA ALA A 270 8.47 -0.07 3.72
C ALA A 270 8.28 -0.72 2.34
N SER A 271 7.13 -1.38 2.14
CA SER A 271 6.74 -1.94 0.85
C SER A 271 6.57 -0.86 -0.23
N ALA A 272 6.01 0.30 0.12
CA ALA A 272 5.93 1.43 -0.80
C ALA A 272 7.32 2.01 -1.16
N ALA A 273 8.25 2.05 -0.21
CA ALA A 273 9.63 2.47 -0.47
C ALA A 273 10.35 1.52 -1.43
N ALA A 274 10.23 0.21 -1.23
CA ALA A 274 10.75 -0.79 -2.15
C ALA A 274 10.10 -0.69 -3.53
N ALA A 275 8.77 -0.54 -3.59
CA ALA A 275 8.04 -0.36 -4.84
C ALA A 275 8.48 0.89 -5.62
N LEU A 276 8.81 2.00 -4.96
CA LEU A 276 9.39 3.18 -5.61
C LEU A 276 10.79 2.93 -6.18
N VAL A 277 11.65 2.19 -5.46
CA VAL A 277 12.95 1.77 -5.98
C VAL A 277 12.75 0.93 -7.23
N VAL A 278 11.79 0.02 -7.22
CA VAL A 278 11.45 -0.83 -8.37
C VAL A 278 10.85 -0.02 -9.52
N GLN A 279 9.99 0.97 -9.27
CA GLN A 279 9.49 1.90 -10.29
C GLN A 279 10.66 2.66 -10.94
N ARG A 280 11.72 2.97 -10.18
CA ARG A 280 12.92 3.61 -10.74
C ARG A 280 13.70 2.68 -11.66
N ILE A 281 13.68 1.37 -11.40
CA ILE A 281 14.26 0.34 -12.25
C ILE A 281 13.41 0.14 -13.50
N ALA A 282 12.12 -0.16 -13.33
CA ALA A 282 11.17 -0.38 -14.41
C ALA A 282 9.88 0.40 -14.15
N TYR A 283 9.67 1.48 -14.90
CA TYR A 283 8.62 2.46 -14.62
C TYR A 283 7.19 1.90 -14.62
N ARG A 284 6.97 0.76 -15.29
CA ARG A 284 5.66 0.09 -15.46
C ARG A 284 5.26 -0.79 -14.30
N THR A 285 6.17 -1.09 -13.35
CA THR A 285 5.86 -2.02 -12.27
C THR A 285 4.65 -1.64 -11.41
N PRO A 286 4.32 -0.34 -11.15
CA PRO A 286 3.14 -0.02 -10.35
C PRO A 286 1.83 -0.52 -10.96
N ASP A 287 1.76 -0.77 -12.27
CA ASP A 287 0.55 -1.33 -12.91
C ASP A 287 0.20 -2.74 -12.36
N TRP A 288 1.17 -3.43 -11.74
CA TRP A 288 1.04 -4.76 -11.12
C TRP A 288 0.74 -4.72 -9.61
N TYR A 289 0.63 -3.53 -9.02
CA TYR A 289 0.50 -3.37 -7.57
C TYR A 289 -0.85 -2.75 -7.19
N LEU A 290 -1.39 -3.18 -6.05
CA LEU A 290 -2.39 -2.44 -5.29
C LEU A 290 -1.76 -1.96 -3.98
N ALA A 291 -2.13 -0.77 -3.54
CA ALA A 291 -1.80 -0.30 -2.20
C ALA A 291 -2.88 -0.77 -1.23
N GLY A 292 -2.55 -1.68 -0.31
CA GLY A 292 -3.51 -2.23 0.64
C GLY A 292 -4.07 -1.17 1.58
N HIS A 293 -3.21 -0.26 2.07
CA HIS A 293 -3.65 0.85 2.89
C HIS A 293 -2.70 2.06 2.82
N VAL A 294 -3.10 3.17 3.44
CA VAL A 294 -2.21 4.29 3.75
C VAL A 294 -1.94 4.39 5.25
N THR A 295 -0.68 4.58 5.61
CA THR A 295 -0.25 4.80 7.00
C THR A 295 -0.32 6.30 7.34
N PRO A 296 -0.40 6.69 8.62
CA PRO A 296 -0.24 8.07 9.05
C PRO A 296 1.14 8.71 8.80
N GLU A 297 2.13 7.94 8.33
CA GLU A 297 3.44 8.48 7.94
C GLU A 297 3.33 9.28 6.61
N PRO A 298 3.68 10.59 6.59
CA PRO A 298 3.54 11.44 5.40
C PRO A 298 4.31 10.95 4.17
N SER A 299 5.46 10.30 4.37
CA SER A 299 6.22 9.72 3.26
C SER A 299 5.46 8.60 2.56
N HIS A 300 4.64 7.81 3.26
CA HIS A 300 3.87 6.77 2.60
C HIS A 300 2.89 7.37 1.59
N ALA A 301 2.11 8.38 1.98
CA ALA A 301 1.21 9.09 1.06
C ALA A 301 1.95 9.66 -0.17
N LYS A 302 3.15 10.23 0.03
CA LYS A 302 3.98 10.75 -1.07
C LYS A 302 4.50 9.65 -2.00
N ALA A 303 4.79 8.47 -1.46
CA ALA A 303 5.20 7.34 -2.28
C ALA A 303 4.05 6.83 -3.15
N LEU A 304 2.85 6.72 -2.55
CA LEU A 304 1.64 6.34 -3.26
C LEU A 304 1.28 7.34 -4.38
N ASP A 305 1.33 8.65 -4.07
CA ASP A 305 1.13 9.72 -5.06
C ASP A 305 2.13 9.63 -6.22
N ARG A 306 3.42 9.45 -5.92
CA ARG A 306 4.47 9.31 -6.94
C ARG A 306 4.30 8.07 -7.83
N MET A 307 3.66 7.01 -7.33
CA MET A 307 3.31 5.80 -8.07
C MET A 307 1.93 5.85 -8.71
N ALA A 308 1.14 6.91 -8.46
CA ALA A 308 -0.27 6.99 -8.83
C ALA A 308 -1.11 5.80 -8.31
N LEU A 309 -0.81 5.34 -7.09
CA LEU A 309 -1.55 4.28 -6.41
C LEU A 309 -2.53 4.88 -5.41
N ASP A 310 -3.82 4.61 -5.59
CA ASP A 310 -4.84 4.94 -4.60
C ASP A 310 -4.91 3.79 -3.57
N PRO A 311 -4.72 4.04 -2.26
CA PRO A 311 -4.78 3.01 -1.20
C PRO A 311 -6.20 2.51 -0.93
N LEU A 312 -6.39 1.19 -0.88
CA LEU A 312 -7.71 0.58 -0.69
C LEU A 312 -8.35 0.91 0.67
N LEU A 313 -7.53 1.08 1.71
CA LEU A 313 -7.96 1.32 3.08
C LEU A 313 -7.24 2.52 3.70
N ASP A 314 -7.96 3.28 4.53
CA ASP A 314 -7.39 4.36 5.37
C ASP A 314 -7.84 4.20 6.83
N TYR A 315 -7.39 3.12 7.46
CA TYR A 315 -7.66 2.82 8.88
C TYR A 315 -6.60 3.37 9.82
N LYS A 316 -5.72 4.27 9.33
CA LYS A 316 -4.63 4.86 10.11
C LYS A 316 -3.72 3.80 10.78
N LEU A 317 -3.55 2.64 10.14
CA LEU A 317 -2.70 1.56 10.62
C LEU A 317 -1.22 1.99 10.60
N ARG A 318 -0.48 1.52 11.61
CA ARG A 318 0.96 1.80 11.80
C ARG A 318 1.73 0.60 12.35
N TYR A 319 1.12 -0.58 12.28
CA TYR A 319 1.66 -1.80 12.86
C TYR A 319 2.74 -2.42 11.95
N GLY A 320 2.48 -2.49 10.64
CA GLY A 320 3.36 -3.16 9.68
C GLY A 320 3.01 -4.64 9.56
N GLU A 321 4.03 -5.47 9.30
CA GLU A 321 3.94 -6.93 9.20
C GLU A 321 3.03 -7.49 8.09
N GLY A 322 2.57 -6.64 7.15
CA GLY A 322 1.63 -7.07 6.11
C GLY A 322 0.15 -6.93 6.51
N THR A 323 -0.14 -6.30 7.66
CA THR A 323 -1.51 -6.22 8.20
C THR A 323 -2.49 -5.46 7.31
N GLY A 324 -2.09 -4.33 6.72
CA GLY A 324 -2.90 -3.57 5.77
C GLY A 324 -3.10 -4.31 4.45
N ALA A 325 -2.08 -5.02 3.95
CA ALA A 325 -2.21 -5.88 2.79
C ALA A 325 -3.22 -7.03 3.04
N LEU A 326 -3.14 -7.69 4.20
CA LEU A 326 -4.07 -8.76 4.59
C LEU A 326 -5.50 -8.25 4.78
N LEU A 327 -5.69 -7.06 5.34
CA LEU A 327 -7.03 -6.45 5.49
C LEU A 327 -7.64 -6.05 4.13
N ALA A 328 -6.81 -5.74 3.14
CA ALA A 328 -7.26 -5.42 1.78
C ALA A 328 -7.61 -6.68 0.97
N LEU A 329 -7.03 -7.84 1.29
CA LEU A 329 -7.27 -9.11 0.61
C LEU A 329 -8.76 -9.47 0.44
N PRO A 330 -9.62 -9.45 1.48
CA PRO A 330 -11.04 -9.78 1.31
C PRO A 330 -11.78 -8.81 0.37
N VAL A 331 -11.34 -7.55 0.27
CA VAL A 331 -11.92 -6.57 -0.68
C VAL A 331 -11.57 -6.97 -2.11
N VAL A 332 -10.33 -7.39 -2.36
CA VAL A 332 -9.88 -7.88 -3.68
C VAL A 332 -10.59 -9.19 -4.05
N GLN A 333 -10.73 -10.11 -3.10
CA GLN A 333 -11.48 -11.35 -3.30
C GLN A 333 -12.96 -11.08 -3.62
N ALA A 334 -13.60 -10.13 -2.92
CA ALA A 334 -14.98 -9.73 -3.21
C ALA A 334 -15.12 -9.10 -4.60
N ALA A 335 -14.20 -8.22 -5.00
CA ALA A 335 -14.19 -7.64 -6.35
C ALA A 335 -14.05 -8.72 -7.44
N ALA A 336 -13.15 -9.70 -7.23
CA ALA A 336 -12.98 -10.83 -8.13
C ALA A 336 -14.26 -11.67 -8.26
N LEU A 337 -14.90 -12.00 -7.13
CA LEU A 337 -16.12 -12.78 -7.08
C LEU A 337 -17.28 -12.07 -7.79
N LEU A 338 -17.50 -10.79 -7.49
CA LEU A 338 -18.59 -10.01 -8.11
C LEU A 338 -18.38 -9.87 -9.62
N ALA A 339 -17.14 -9.62 -10.06
CA ALA A 339 -16.82 -9.53 -11.48
C ALA A 339 -17.09 -10.84 -12.23
N ALA A 340 -16.88 -11.98 -11.56
CA ALA A 340 -17.05 -13.32 -12.13
C ALA A 340 -18.52 -13.79 -12.11
N GLU A 341 -19.22 -13.61 -10.99
CA GLU A 341 -20.47 -14.33 -10.69
C GLU A 341 -21.72 -13.43 -10.67
N LEU A 342 -21.58 -12.10 -10.63
CA LEU A 342 -22.75 -11.21 -10.58
C LEU A 342 -23.55 -11.33 -11.90
N PRO A 343 -24.84 -11.74 -11.86
CA PRO A 343 -25.64 -11.89 -13.06
C PRO A 343 -25.91 -10.53 -13.71
N VAL A 344 -26.26 -10.55 -15.00
CA VAL A 344 -26.74 -9.36 -15.71
C VAL A 344 -28.00 -8.85 -15.03
N ALA A 345 -28.03 -7.56 -14.70
CA ALA A 345 -29.20 -6.93 -14.10
C ALA A 345 -30.40 -7.11 -15.04
N ALA A 346 -31.54 -7.55 -14.48
CA ALA A 346 -32.78 -7.58 -15.24
C ALA A 346 -33.09 -6.15 -15.71
N LYS A 347 -33.41 -5.98 -16.99
CA LYS A 347 -33.98 -4.71 -17.43
C LYS A 347 -35.32 -4.57 -16.72
N GLU A 348 -35.49 -3.52 -15.92
CA GLU A 348 -36.84 -3.06 -15.60
C GLU A 348 -37.50 -2.71 -16.93
N GLU A 349 -38.45 -3.54 -17.36
CA GLU A 349 -39.40 -3.12 -18.39
C GLU A 349 -40.11 -1.90 -17.81
N ALA A 350 -39.82 -0.72 -18.37
CA ALA A 350 -40.61 0.46 -18.09
C ALA A 350 -42.09 0.05 -18.26
N PRO A 351 -42.98 0.36 -17.29
CA PRO A 351 -44.39 0.03 -17.46
C PRO A 351 -44.82 0.64 -18.78
N ALA A 352 -45.37 -0.20 -19.66
CA ALA A 352 -45.91 0.25 -20.93
C ALA A 352 -46.81 1.45 -20.63
N GLU A 353 -46.48 2.61 -21.18
CA GLU A 353 -47.43 3.71 -21.24
C GLU A 353 -48.67 3.15 -21.91
N GLU A 354 -49.72 2.93 -21.12
CA GLU A 354 -51.05 2.67 -21.64
C GLU A 354 -51.34 3.82 -22.61
N ALA A 355 -51.42 3.48 -23.90
CA ALA A 355 -51.83 4.41 -24.93
C ALA A 355 -53.21 4.93 -24.55
N ALA A 356 -53.24 6.14 -24.00
CA ALA A 356 -54.46 6.92 -23.86
C ALA A 356 -54.91 7.29 -25.27
N ASP A 357 -55.88 6.51 -25.76
CA ASP A 357 -56.71 6.83 -26.89
C ASP A 357 -57.60 8.02 -26.51
N GLU A 358 -57.26 9.23 -26.99
CA GLU A 358 -58.19 10.35 -26.98
C GLU A 358 -58.13 11.11 -28.31
N THR A 359 -59.02 10.72 -29.22
CA THR A 359 -59.59 11.57 -30.26
C THR A 359 -60.37 12.72 -29.62
N ALA A 360 -59.96 13.97 -29.83
CA ALA A 360 -60.83 15.10 -30.18
C ALA A 360 -60.00 16.37 -30.38
N ALA A 361 -60.10 16.94 -31.58
CA ALA A 361 -59.71 18.30 -31.87
C ALA A 361 -60.81 19.27 -31.39
N GLU A 362 -60.44 20.41 -30.81
CA GLU A 362 -60.91 21.74 -31.24
C GLU A 362 -60.20 22.87 -30.47
N GLU A 363 -59.71 23.83 -31.26
CA GLU A 363 -59.49 25.26 -31.06
C GLU A 363 -59.32 25.86 -29.65
N VAL A 364 -58.25 26.64 -29.44
CA VAL A 364 -58.32 28.12 -29.30
C VAL A 364 -56.91 28.72 -29.39
N GLU A 365 -56.79 29.74 -30.24
CA GLU A 365 -55.63 30.60 -30.48
C GLU A 365 -55.61 31.81 -29.51
N ALA A 366 -54.39 32.28 -29.23
CA ALA A 366 -53.98 33.62 -28.74
C ALA A 366 -54.11 33.99 -27.24
N ALA A 367 -52.95 34.06 -26.55
CA ALA A 367 -52.54 35.20 -25.73
C ALA A 367 -51.00 35.25 -25.53
N GLU A 368 -50.44 36.45 -25.64
CA GLU A 368 -49.03 36.88 -25.61
C GLU A 368 -48.25 36.67 -24.29
N PRO A 369 -46.91 36.86 -24.26
CA PRO A 369 -46.01 36.18 -23.32
C PRO A 369 -45.78 36.94 -22.01
N ALA A 370 -45.62 36.20 -20.91
CA ALA A 370 -45.13 36.72 -19.64
C ALA A 370 -43.68 36.27 -19.38
N GLU A 371 -42.87 37.23 -18.94
CA GLU A 371 -41.42 37.20 -18.75
C GLU A 371 -40.92 36.11 -17.80
N ALA A 372 -39.73 35.59 -18.13
CA ALA A 372 -38.95 34.72 -17.26
C ALA A 372 -38.25 35.52 -16.14
N PRO A 373 -38.28 35.06 -14.87
CA PRO A 373 -37.37 35.57 -13.87
C PRO A 373 -36.07 34.75 -13.84
N SER A 374 -35.01 35.48 -14.18
CA SER A 374 -33.58 35.27 -13.93
C SER A 374 -33.21 34.46 -12.68
N LEU A 375 -32.36 33.45 -12.90
CA LEU A 375 -31.48 32.83 -11.92
C LEU A 375 -30.47 33.83 -11.36
N SER A 376 -30.51 34.11 -10.05
CA SER A 376 -29.32 34.46 -9.27
C SER A 376 -29.66 34.58 -7.78
N LYS A 377 -29.09 33.69 -6.96
CA LYS A 377 -28.34 34.01 -5.73
C LYS A 377 -27.98 32.73 -4.98
N GLN A 378 -26.70 32.37 -5.05
CA GLN A 378 -26.05 31.44 -4.13
C GLN A 378 -26.08 32.02 -2.70
N PRO A 379 -26.27 31.22 -1.65
CA PRO A 379 -26.02 31.67 -0.28
C PRO A 379 -24.52 31.61 0.04
N GLN A 380 -23.96 32.73 0.51
CA GLN A 380 -22.63 32.78 1.13
C GLN A 380 -22.65 32.13 2.53
N PRO A 381 -21.55 31.52 2.99
CA PRO A 381 -21.48 30.92 4.32
C PRO A 381 -21.37 32.00 5.41
N GLY A 382 -22.30 31.95 6.36
CA GLY A 382 -22.35 32.83 7.53
C GLY A 382 -21.26 32.53 8.57
N ALA A 383 -20.90 33.56 9.32
CA ALA A 383 -19.98 33.54 10.47
C ALA A 383 -20.47 32.63 11.61
N PRO A 384 -19.57 32.12 12.48
CA PRO A 384 -19.93 31.14 13.51
C PRO A 384 -20.75 31.76 14.65
N GLU A 385 -21.83 31.06 15.04
CA GLU A 385 -22.60 31.37 16.26
C GLU A 385 -21.81 31.00 17.53
N PRO A 386 -21.93 31.77 18.63
CA PRO A 386 -21.28 31.46 19.89
C PRO A 386 -22.09 30.47 20.74
N GLY A 387 -21.39 29.51 21.37
CA GLY A 387 -21.82 28.92 22.64
C GLY A 387 -22.33 27.49 22.61
N VAL A 388 -21.42 26.51 22.56
CA VAL A 388 -21.65 25.18 23.14
C VAL A 388 -20.53 24.91 24.16
N GLY A 389 -20.87 24.92 25.44
CA GLY A 389 -19.92 24.64 26.52
C GLY A 389 -19.39 23.21 26.45
N ILE A 390 -18.12 23.02 26.79
CA ILE A 390 -17.47 21.70 26.83
C ILE A 390 -17.84 21.05 28.16
N GLY A 391 -18.52 19.89 28.11
CA GLY A 391 -18.75 19.06 29.30
C GLY A 391 -17.44 18.42 29.76
N TYR A 392 -17.18 18.45 31.06
CA TYR A 392 -16.05 17.75 31.69
C TYR A 392 -16.52 17.06 32.98
N ILE A 393 -15.79 16.04 33.44
CA ILE A 393 -16.09 15.34 34.70
C ILE A 393 -15.27 15.98 35.82
N ASP A 394 -15.95 16.59 36.78
CA ASP A 394 -15.32 17.23 37.93
C ASP A 394 -14.44 16.22 38.70
N PRO A 395 -13.15 16.48 38.91
CA PRO A 395 -12.20 15.49 39.42
C PRO A 395 -12.33 15.25 40.92
N ASP A 396 -13.03 16.12 41.66
CA ASP A 396 -13.24 15.99 43.10
C ASP A 396 -14.56 15.27 43.41
N THR A 397 -15.54 15.35 42.51
CA THR A 397 -16.89 14.81 42.73
C THR A 397 -17.29 13.69 41.76
N GLY A 398 -16.57 13.52 40.65
CA GLY A 398 -16.83 12.49 39.64
C GLY A 398 -18.11 12.69 38.83
N GLN A 399 -18.76 13.86 38.94
CA GLN A 399 -20.01 14.16 38.24
C GLN A 399 -19.77 15.06 37.01
N PRO A 400 -20.58 14.91 35.95
CA PRO A 400 -20.49 15.77 34.78
C PRO A 400 -20.92 17.21 35.13
N ALA A 401 -20.04 18.16 34.83
CA ALA A 401 -20.25 19.59 35.04
C ALA A 401 -20.03 20.39 33.75
N PHE A 402 -20.70 21.54 33.63
CA PHE A 402 -20.59 22.44 32.50
C PHE A 402 -19.86 23.72 32.90
N LYS A 403 -18.85 24.11 32.12
CA LYS A 403 -18.19 25.41 32.23
C LYS A 403 -18.60 26.29 31.05
N PRO A 404 -19.16 27.50 31.26
CA PRO A 404 -19.40 28.43 30.16
C PRO A 404 -18.05 28.87 29.56
N ALA A 405 -17.97 28.91 28.23
CA ALA A 405 -16.83 29.49 27.52
C ALA A 405 -16.84 31.03 27.70
N PRO A 406 -15.67 31.68 27.73
CA PRO A 406 -15.57 33.13 27.94
C PRO A 406 -16.21 33.96 26.82
#